data_AF-A0A1K0FH04-F1
#
_entry.id   AF-A0A1K0FH04-F1
#
_cell.length_a   1.000
_cell.length_b   1.000
_cell.length_c   1.000
_cell.angle_alpha   90.00
_cell.angle_beta   90.00
_cell.angle_gamma   90.00
#
_symmetry.space_group_name_H-M   'P 1'
#
loop_
_entity.id
_entity.type
_entity.pdbx_description
1 polymer ?
#
loop_
_entity_poly.entity_id
_entity_poly.type
_entity_poly.pdbx_seq_one_letter_code
_entity_poly.pdbx_strand_id
1 'polypeptide(L)'
;DEIIVPFADHAANAEPWLEAAELLRRQGARIRVTPMPYDEARDYDADRLAALVSNRTRFIAATHVHHVYGNDMDVPRLRAAAGPEIPICLDAAQGVGRLPLSTAELDVDFVVFSGHKAMALPGIGAIWARNTRGPAYVPAGWSGSPNTTGVISLAAALDWLDAAGLGRIARWTTALGARLTEGLRTLPSYEVLGCRQSLTADSGVPQRQGIIAFRHRAIGSHDLGFILASEGILVRADGHGQGDEGEKTASVRVSLHVYNTPEEVDRLLTVLAGLDRSW
;
A
#
# COMPACT_ATOMS: atom_id res chain seq x y z
N ASP A 1 -15.76 -11.57 19.69
CA ASP A 1 -15.37 -10.19 19.33
C ASP A 1 -15.24 -10.09 17.83
N GLU A 2 -14.98 -8.89 17.31
CA GLU A 2 -14.88 -8.63 15.88
C GLU A 2 -13.60 -7.87 15.53
N ILE A 3 -12.99 -8.28 14.42
CA ILE A 3 -11.87 -7.59 13.77
C ILE A 3 -12.32 -7.20 12.37
N ILE A 4 -12.12 -5.94 11.99
CA ILE A 4 -12.40 -5.46 10.63
C ILE A 4 -11.09 -5.49 9.83
N VAL A 5 -11.14 -6.06 8.63
CA VAL A 5 -9.94 -6.41 7.84
C VAL A 5 -10.10 -6.02 6.37
N PRO A 6 -9.05 -5.45 5.74
CA PRO A 6 -9.10 -5.05 4.35
C PRO A 6 -8.76 -6.21 3.40
N PHE A 7 -9.73 -7.11 3.15
CA PHE A 7 -9.53 -8.28 2.28
C PHE A 7 -9.23 -7.93 0.81
N ALA A 8 -9.49 -6.70 0.38
CA ALA A 8 -9.15 -6.22 -0.96
C ALA A 8 -7.72 -5.67 -1.10
N ASP A 9 -7.05 -5.40 0.03
CA ASP A 9 -5.69 -4.87 0.08
C ASP A 9 -4.65 -6.00 0.02
N HIS A 10 -3.42 -5.78 0.48
CA HIS A 10 -2.37 -6.79 0.42
C HIS A 10 -2.71 -7.97 1.34
N ALA A 11 -2.53 -9.21 0.87
CA ALA A 11 -2.94 -10.41 1.62
C ALA A 11 -2.29 -10.50 3.01
N ALA A 12 -1.05 -10.04 3.16
CA ALA A 12 -0.36 -9.96 4.45
C ALA A 12 -1.06 -9.08 5.51
N ASN A 13 -1.99 -8.19 5.11
CA ASN A 13 -2.80 -7.40 6.04
C ASN A 13 -4.14 -8.10 6.41
N ALA A 14 -4.40 -9.29 5.87
CA ALA A 14 -5.62 -10.07 6.08
C ALA A 14 -5.36 -11.47 6.64
N GLU A 15 -4.44 -12.23 6.03
CA GLU A 15 -4.12 -13.62 6.39
C GLU A 15 -3.81 -13.81 7.89
N PRO A 16 -2.99 -12.96 8.55
CA PRO A 16 -2.68 -13.15 9.97
C PRO A 16 -3.91 -13.10 10.88
N TRP A 17 -4.94 -12.33 10.50
CA TRP A 17 -6.16 -12.20 11.29
C TRP A 17 -7.08 -13.41 11.13
N LEU A 18 -7.10 -14.01 9.95
CA LEU A 18 -7.79 -15.28 9.72
C LEU A 18 -7.12 -16.42 10.51
N GLU A 19 -5.78 -16.48 10.47
CA GLU A 19 -5.01 -17.45 11.25
C GLU A 19 -5.24 -17.27 12.75
N ALA A 20 -5.18 -16.03 13.25
CA ALA A 20 -5.44 -15.72 14.65
C ALA A 20 -6.86 -16.12 15.08
N ALA A 21 -7.86 -15.86 14.24
CA ALA A 21 -9.24 -16.25 14.51
C ALA A 21 -9.39 -17.79 14.60
N GLU A 22 -8.74 -18.54 13.71
CA GLU A 22 -8.75 -20.01 13.74
C GLU A 22 -8.01 -20.57 14.96
N LEU A 23 -6.85 -20.02 15.31
CA LEU A 23 -6.11 -20.41 16.51
C LEU A 23 -6.93 -20.18 17.79
N LEU A 24 -7.56 -19.01 17.92
CA LEU A 24 -8.39 -18.67 19.07
C LEU A 24 -9.66 -19.51 19.13
N ARG A 25 -10.24 -19.87 17.97
CA ARG A 25 -11.38 -20.80 17.89
C ARG A 25 -11.05 -22.15 18.51
N ARG A 26 -9.83 -22.68 18.28
CA ARG A 26 -9.35 -23.93 18.90
C ARG A 26 -9.20 -23.83 20.41
N GLN A 27 -9.04 -22.62 20.93
CA GLN A 27 -8.96 -22.31 22.37
C GLN A 27 -10.32 -21.94 22.98
N GLY A 28 -11.42 -22.05 22.21
CA GLY A 28 -12.78 -21.76 22.67
C GLY A 28 -13.23 -20.31 22.53
N ALA A 29 -12.38 -19.42 22.02
CA ALA A 29 -12.72 -18.02 21.75
C ALA A 29 -13.18 -17.83 20.29
N ARG A 30 -14.28 -17.12 20.06
CA ARG A 30 -14.79 -16.83 18.71
C ARG A 30 -14.54 -15.37 18.34
N ILE A 31 -13.74 -15.16 17.30
CA ILE A 31 -13.55 -13.87 16.64
C ILE A 31 -14.22 -13.92 15.27
N ARG A 32 -15.09 -12.95 15.01
CA ARG A 32 -15.61 -12.68 13.67
C ARG A 32 -14.60 -11.79 12.95
N VAL A 33 -14.15 -12.20 11.77
CA VAL A 33 -13.34 -11.35 10.89
C VAL A 33 -14.27 -10.81 9.82
N THR A 34 -14.37 -9.49 9.72
CA THR A 34 -15.37 -8.81 8.89
C THR A 34 -14.67 -7.95 7.84
N PRO A 35 -15.11 -7.97 6.58
CA PRO A 35 -14.51 -7.15 5.55
C PRO A 35 -14.63 -5.64 5.81
N MET A 36 -13.55 -4.91 5.55
CA MET A 36 -13.54 -3.45 5.47
C MET A 36 -14.38 -3.01 4.26
N PRO A 37 -15.31 -2.05 4.41
CA PRO A 37 -16.05 -1.53 3.27
C PRO A 37 -15.21 -0.55 2.45
N TYR A 38 -15.39 -0.59 1.13
CA TYR A 38 -14.73 0.30 0.17
C TYR A 38 -15.77 1.03 -0.69
N ASP A 39 -15.37 2.20 -1.18
CA ASP A 39 -16.13 2.98 -2.15
C ASP A 39 -15.73 2.65 -3.61
N GLU A 40 -16.34 3.35 -4.57
CA GLU A 40 -16.05 3.16 -6.00
C GLU A 40 -14.64 3.63 -6.39
N ALA A 41 -14.03 4.53 -5.60
CA ALA A 41 -12.66 4.99 -5.77
C ALA A 41 -11.63 3.98 -5.25
N ARG A 42 -12.09 2.88 -4.63
CA ARG A 42 -11.29 1.87 -3.92
C ARG A 42 -10.54 2.47 -2.72
N ASP A 43 -11.13 3.48 -2.10
CA ASP A 43 -10.78 3.95 -0.77
C ASP A 43 -11.74 3.35 0.26
N TYR A 44 -11.47 3.55 1.55
CA TYR A 44 -12.34 3.09 2.63
C TYR A 44 -13.65 3.88 2.68
N ASP A 45 -14.77 3.16 2.71
CA ASP A 45 -16.09 3.78 2.87
C ASP A 45 -16.35 4.06 4.36
N ALA A 46 -16.06 5.29 4.77
CA ALA A 46 -16.18 5.73 6.15
C ALA A 46 -17.62 5.65 6.70
N ASP A 47 -18.63 5.90 5.87
CA ASP A 47 -20.03 5.90 6.32
C ASP A 47 -20.51 4.46 6.58
N ARG A 48 -20.15 3.54 5.68
CA ARG A 48 -20.40 2.11 5.89
C ARG A 48 -19.57 1.55 7.04
N LEU A 49 -18.34 2.03 7.24
CA LEU A 49 -17.52 1.62 8.37
C LEU A 49 -18.16 2.06 9.69
N ALA A 50 -18.62 3.31 9.79
CA ALA A 50 -19.29 3.82 10.99
C ALA A 50 -20.55 3.02 11.33
N ALA A 51 -21.31 2.57 10.31
CA ALA A 51 -22.46 1.68 10.50
C ALA A 51 -22.08 0.24 10.87
N LEU A 52 -20.90 -0.22 10.46
CA LEU A 52 -20.39 -1.57 10.73
C LEU A 52 -19.82 -1.69 12.15
N VAL A 53 -19.18 -0.63 12.64
CA VAL A 53 -18.58 -0.57 13.97
C VAL A 53 -19.64 -0.78 15.04
N SER A 54 -19.33 -1.66 15.99
CA SER A 54 -20.22 -2.03 17.07
C SER A 54 -19.47 -2.17 18.39
N ASN A 55 -20.22 -2.38 19.47
CA ASN A 55 -19.63 -2.70 20.78
C ASN A 55 -18.86 -4.03 20.81
N ARG A 56 -18.87 -4.82 19.72
CA ARG A 56 -18.08 -6.05 19.55
C ARG A 56 -16.78 -5.82 18.79
N THR A 57 -16.63 -4.70 18.09
CA THR A 57 -15.42 -4.35 17.34
C THR A 57 -14.27 -4.12 18.33
N ARG A 58 -13.17 -4.84 18.16
CA ARG A 58 -12.00 -4.79 19.06
C ARG A 58 -10.73 -4.40 18.35
N PHE A 59 -10.70 -4.45 17.03
CA PHE A 59 -9.49 -4.19 16.26
C PHE A 59 -9.83 -3.89 14.80
N ILE A 60 -9.05 -3.02 14.18
CA ILE A 60 -9.14 -2.72 12.74
C ILE A 60 -7.75 -2.85 12.14
N ALA A 61 -7.63 -3.64 11.07
CA ALA A 61 -6.49 -3.59 10.19
C ALA A 61 -6.77 -2.60 9.06
N ALA A 62 -5.76 -1.81 8.68
CA ALA A 62 -5.86 -0.81 7.64
C ALA A 62 -4.54 -0.70 6.89
N THR A 63 -4.58 -0.16 5.68
CA THR A 63 -3.44 0.10 4.81
C THR A 63 -3.24 1.60 4.74
N HIS A 64 -2.00 2.08 4.80
CA HIS A 64 -1.69 3.50 4.65
C HIS A 64 -1.74 3.92 3.17
N VAL A 65 -0.97 3.21 2.33
CA VAL A 65 -0.88 3.46 0.89
C VAL A 65 -1.16 2.16 0.14
N HIS A 66 -2.17 2.18 -0.73
CA HIS A 66 -2.59 0.97 -1.45
C HIS A 66 -1.49 0.48 -2.41
N HIS A 67 -1.05 -0.76 -2.24
CA HIS A 67 0.11 -1.33 -2.94
C HIS A 67 -0.04 -1.52 -4.47
N VAL A 68 -1.27 -1.60 -4.99
CA VAL A 68 -1.55 -1.63 -6.44
C VAL A 68 -1.85 -0.25 -7.00
N TYR A 69 -2.80 0.48 -6.40
CA TYR A 69 -3.31 1.73 -6.95
C TYR A 69 -2.57 2.98 -6.48
N GLY A 70 -1.75 2.90 -5.43
CA GLY A 70 -1.04 4.06 -4.88
C GLY A 70 -1.92 5.05 -4.13
N ASN A 71 -3.20 4.73 -3.87
CA ASN A 71 -4.09 5.58 -3.09
C ASN A 71 -3.55 5.80 -1.67
N ASP A 72 -3.61 7.03 -1.18
CA ASP A 72 -3.53 7.34 0.25
C ASP A 72 -4.93 7.09 0.85
N MET A 73 -5.03 6.17 1.82
CA MET A 73 -6.30 5.57 2.26
C MET A 73 -7.00 6.37 3.40
N ASP A 74 -6.80 7.69 3.42
CA ASP A 74 -7.38 8.66 4.38
C ASP A 74 -7.60 8.10 5.81
N VAL A 75 -6.48 7.71 6.43
CA VAL A 75 -6.49 7.12 7.78
C VAL A 75 -7.17 8.03 8.83
N PRO A 76 -7.04 9.38 8.80
CA PRO A 76 -7.80 10.24 9.70
C PRO A 76 -9.33 10.08 9.56
N ARG A 77 -9.85 9.96 8.33
CA ARG A 77 -11.27 9.69 8.10
C ARG A 77 -11.68 8.30 8.58
N LEU A 78 -10.84 7.29 8.34
CA LEU A 78 -11.02 5.94 8.91
C LEU A 78 -11.10 5.98 10.43
N ARG A 79 -10.18 6.69 11.11
CA ARG A 79 -10.16 6.87 12.57
C ARG A 79 -11.45 7.52 13.07
N ALA A 80 -11.91 8.58 12.41
CA ALA A 80 -13.15 9.26 12.77
C ALA A 80 -14.37 8.32 12.70
N ALA A 81 -14.46 7.48 11.65
CA ALA A 81 -15.52 6.49 11.50
C ALA A 81 -15.41 5.31 12.48
N ALA A 82 -14.19 4.86 12.78
CA ALA A 82 -13.91 3.81 13.76
C ALA A 82 -14.23 4.24 15.20
N GLY A 83 -14.08 5.53 15.49
CA GLY A 83 -14.16 6.08 16.83
C GLY A 83 -12.83 6.00 17.60
N PRO A 84 -12.80 6.64 18.79
CA PRO A 84 -11.54 6.91 19.48
C PRO A 84 -10.97 5.72 20.27
N GLU A 85 -11.75 4.67 20.50
CA GLU A 85 -11.36 3.57 21.41
C GLU A 85 -10.80 2.34 20.70
N ILE A 86 -11.05 2.19 19.40
CA ILE A 86 -10.75 0.95 18.67
C ILE A 86 -9.29 0.97 18.21
N PRO A 87 -8.45 0.00 18.60
CA PRO A 87 -7.09 -0.11 18.10
C PRO A 87 -7.04 -0.26 16.57
N ILE A 88 -6.18 0.51 15.90
CA ILE A 88 -5.91 0.41 14.46
C ILE A 88 -4.47 -0.08 14.24
N CYS A 89 -4.31 -1.15 13.46
CA CYS A 89 -3.03 -1.57 12.91
C CYS A 89 -2.89 -1.12 11.46
N LEU A 90 -1.88 -0.29 11.22
CA LEU A 90 -1.62 0.31 9.92
C LEU A 90 -0.48 -0.43 9.21
N ASP A 91 -0.79 -1.08 8.09
CA ASP A 91 0.19 -1.50 7.10
C ASP A 91 0.74 -0.27 6.38
N ALA A 92 1.95 0.11 6.75
CA ALA A 92 2.69 1.22 6.18
C ALA A 92 3.85 0.75 5.29
N ALA A 93 3.80 -0.48 4.77
CA ALA A 93 4.87 -1.03 3.92
C ALA A 93 5.12 -0.23 2.62
N GLN A 94 4.11 0.49 2.13
CA GLN A 94 4.26 1.43 1.01
C GLN A 94 4.33 2.90 1.46
N GLY A 95 4.17 3.18 2.75
CA GLY A 95 4.23 4.54 3.27
C GLY A 95 5.61 4.91 3.80
N VAL A 96 6.16 4.08 4.69
CA VAL A 96 7.47 4.31 5.30
C VAL A 96 8.55 4.33 4.23
N GLY A 97 9.36 5.39 4.23
CA GLY A 97 10.42 5.63 3.25
C GLY A 97 9.98 6.38 1.99
N ARG A 98 8.68 6.67 1.82
CA ARG A 98 8.16 7.38 0.65
C ARG A 98 7.52 8.74 0.97
N LEU A 99 6.76 8.81 2.06
CA LEU A 99 6.10 10.03 2.51
C LEU A 99 6.28 10.26 4.01
N PRO A 100 6.15 11.53 4.47
CA PRO A 100 6.10 11.82 5.90
C PRO A 100 4.96 11.05 6.57
N LEU A 101 5.23 10.49 7.76
CA LEU A 101 4.26 9.73 8.53
C LEU A 101 4.36 10.17 9.98
N SER A 102 3.28 10.74 10.51
CA SER A 102 3.14 11.09 11.92
C SER A 102 2.14 10.16 12.58
N THR A 103 2.60 9.31 13.49
CA THR A 103 1.69 8.43 14.23
C THR A 103 0.72 9.24 15.08
N ALA A 104 1.13 10.40 15.61
CA ALA A 104 0.27 11.29 16.36
C ALA A 104 -0.89 11.84 15.51
N GLU A 105 -0.62 12.28 14.28
CA GLU A 105 -1.65 12.83 13.38
C GLU A 105 -2.59 11.75 12.84
N LEU A 106 -2.05 10.57 12.50
CA LEU A 106 -2.85 9.45 12.01
C LEU A 106 -3.69 8.78 13.11
N ASP A 107 -3.35 9.02 14.38
CA ASP A 107 -3.97 8.43 15.57
C ASP A 107 -4.18 6.90 15.46
N VAL A 108 -3.13 6.20 15.02
CA VAL A 108 -3.09 4.73 14.93
C VAL A 108 -2.36 4.11 16.12
N ASP A 109 -2.58 2.83 16.36
CA ASP A 109 -2.08 2.12 17.54
C ASP A 109 -0.90 1.20 17.19
N PHE A 110 -0.87 0.71 15.96
CA PHE A 110 0.26 -0.01 15.40
C PHE A 110 0.63 0.55 14.03
N VAL A 111 1.93 0.58 13.75
CA VAL A 111 2.46 0.80 12.39
C VAL A 111 3.42 -0.34 12.09
N VAL A 112 3.18 -1.03 10.97
CA VAL A 112 4.02 -2.14 10.51
C VAL A 112 4.57 -1.84 9.13
N PHE A 113 5.84 -2.16 8.89
CA PHE A 113 6.45 -1.99 7.57
C PHE A 113 7.63 -2.93 7.34
N SER A 114 7.95 -3.14 6.06
CA SER A 114 9.09 -3.94 5.60
C SER A 114 10.25 -3.05 5.18
N GLY A 115 11.45 -3.29 5.72
CA GLY A 115 12.64 -2.46 5.48
C GLY A 115 13.09 -2.46 4.02
N HIS A 116 12.92 -3.56 3.29
CA HIS A 116 13.31 -3.64 1.87
C HIS A 116 12.49 -2.75 0.94
N LYS A 117 11.36 -2.20 1.40
CA LYS A 117 10.59 -1.17 0.68
C LYS A 117 10.98 0.25 1.09
N ALA A 118 11.75 0.37 2.17
CA ALA A 118 12.32 1.60 2.73
C ALA A 118 13.85 1.60 2.60
N MET A 119 14.39 1.11 1.47
CA MET A 119 15.81 1.13 1.11
C MET A 119 16.77 0.32 2.01
N ALA A 120 16.27 -0.50 2.93
CA ALA A 120 17.08 -1.41 3.73
C ALA A 120 17.27 -2.78 3.05
N LEU A 121 18.13 -3.62 3.62
CA LEU A 121 18.30 -5.01 3.20
C LEU A 121 17.01 -5.85 3.39
N PRO A 122 16.83 -6.94 2.63
CA PRO A 122 15.74 -7.89 2.87
C PRO A 122 15.87 -8.60 4.22
N GLY A 123 14.74 -9.10 4.73
CA GLY A 123 14.69 -9.85 5.99
C GLY A 123 14.67 -8.97 7.25
N ILE A 124 14.33 -7.69 7.14
CA ILE A 124 14.07 -6.79 8.27
C ILE A 124 12.78 -5.98 8.05
N GLY A 125 12.11 -5.65 9.15
CA GLY A 125 10.97 -4.75 9.23
C GLY A 125 10.85 -4.26 10.66
N ALA A 126 9.85 -3.42 10.94
CA ALA A 126 9.58 -2.99 12.30
C ALA A 126 8.08 -2.86 12.56
N ILE A 127 7.74 -3.01 13.84
CA ILE A 127 6.42 -2.74 14.40
C ILE A 127 6.62 -1.64 15.42
N TRP A 128 5.91 -0.54 15.25
CA TRP A 128 5.71 0.46 16.28
C TRP A 128 4.36 0.22 16.95
N ALA A 129 4.29 0.33 18.27
CA ALA A 129 3.08 0.19 19.04
C ALA A 129 2.92 1.38 19.99
N ARG A 130 1.73 2.00 20.00
CA ARG A 130 1.41 3.15 20.85
C ARG A 130 1.25 2.77 22.32
N ASN A 131 0.73 1.56 22.58
CA ASN A 131 0.45 1.03 23.93
C ASN A 131 -0.49 1.90 24.78
N THR A 132 -1.46 2.59 24.15
CA THR A 132 -2.48 3.38 24.88
C THR A 132 -3.90 2.83 24.73
N ARG A 133 -4.20 2.05 23.68
CA ARG A 133 -5.51 1.42 23.47
C ARG A 133 -5.40 -0.09 23.48
N GLY A 134 -6.26 -0.73 24.24
CA GLY A 134 -6.24 -2.18 24.41
C GLY A 134 -5.06 -2.69 25.25
N PRO A 135 -4.79 -4.00 25.22
CA PRO A 135 -3.66 -4.59 25.93
C PRO A 135 -2.32 -4.07 25.42
N ALA A 136 -1.36 -3.85 26.33
CA ALA A 136 -0.01 -3.47 25.96
C ALA A 136 0.63 -4.56 25.07
N TYR A 137 1.16 -4.15 23.93
CA TYR A 137 1.94 -5.01 23.08
C TYR A 137 3.33 -5.22 23.67
N VAL A 138 3.64 -6.48 23.95
CA VAL A 138 4.95 -6.93 24.39
C VAL A 138 5.51 -7.84 23.30
N PRO A 139 6.60 -7.45 22.62
CA PRO A 139 7.26 -8.31 21.65
C PRO A 139 7.60 -9.66 22.28
N ALA A 140 7.12 -10.75 21.69
CA ALA A 140 7.30 -12.11 22.17
C ALA A 140 7.43 -13.09 20.99
N GLY A 141 7.79 -14.33 21.27
CA GLY A 141 7.80 -15.40 20.27
C GLY A 141 9.05 -15.46 19.38
N TRP A 142 10.06 -14.64 19.67
CA TRP A 142 11.34 -14.71 18.96
C TRP A 142 12.41 -15.42 19.81
N SER A 143 13.01 -16.46 19.22
CA SER A 143 14.16 -17.17 19.78
C SER A 143 15.31 -17.17 18.78
N GLY A 144 16.54 -17.01 19.24
CA GLY A 144 17.74 -16.97 18.40
C GLY A 144 18.33 -15.57 18.19
N SER A 145 19.41 -15.51 17.42
CA SER A 145 20.15 -14.25 17.14
C SER A 145 19.42 -13.40 16.09
N PRO A 146 19.37 -12.06 16.25
CA PRO A 146 18.65 -11.20 15.31
C PRO A 146 19.36 -11.19 13.97
N ASN A 147 18.62 -10.81 12.93
CA ASN A 147 19.22 -10.31 11.71
C ASN A 147 19.90 -8.95 11.99
N THR A 148 21.05 -9.01 12.66
CA THR A 148 21.80 -7.84 13.14
C THR A 148 22.20 -6.93 11.98
N THR A 149 22.65 -7.51 10.86
CA THR A 149 22.95 -6.79 9.63
C THR A 149 21.72 -6.08 9.06
N GLY A 150 20.56 -6.73 9.09
CA GLY A 150 19.30 -6.12 8.69
C GLY A 150 18.91 -4.93 9.57
N VAL A 151 19.07 -5.05 10.89
CA VAL A 151 18.80 -3.95 11.84
C VAL A 151 19.70 -2.74 11.58
N ILE A 152 21.01 -2.97 11.41
CA ILE A 152 21.98 -1.90 11.10
C ILE A 152 21.65 -1.26 9.74
N SER A 153 21.32 -2.06 8.73
CA SER A 153 20.91 -1.55 7.43
C SER A 153 19.64 -0.72 7.49
N LEU A 154 18.66 -1.12 8.33
CA LEU A 154 17.43 -0.36 8.51
C LEU A 154 17.70 1.00 9.14
N ALA A 155 18.53 1.06 10.17
CA ALA A 155 18.94 2.34 10.78
C ALA A 155 19.60 3.26 9.73
N ALA A 156 20.59 2.76 8.99
CA ALA A 156 21.27 3.53 7.96
C ALA A 156 20.33 4.01 6.84
N ALA A 157 19.36 3.18 6.44
CA ALA A 157 18.36 3.56 5.44
C ALA A 157 17.43 4.66 5.96
N LEU A 158 16.97 4.57 7.21
CA LEU A 158 16.12 5.59 7.83
C LEU A 158 16.87 6.92 8.00
N ASP A 159 18.13 6.90 8.44
CA ASP A 159 18.97 8.11 8.53
C ASP A 159 19.14 8.78 7.17
N TRP A 160 19.38 7.99 6.12
CA TRP A 160 19.49 8.50 4.76
C TRP A 160 18.16 9.10 4.26
N LEU A 161 17.04 8.44 4.53
CA LEU A 161 15.69 8.91 4.15
C LEU A 161 15.32 10.21 4.86
N ASP A 162 15.70 10.36 6.13
CA ASP A 162 15.49 11.59 6.90
C ASP A 162 16.32 12.74 6.32
N ALA A 163 17.61 12.51 6.06
CA ALA A 163 18.49 13.49 5.42
C ALA A 163 18.05 13.86 3.99
N ALA A 164 17.56 12.89 3.21
CA ALA A 164 16.98 13.11 1.89
C ALA A 164 15.65 13.86 1.97
N GLY A 165 14.94 13.80 3.10
CA GLY A 165 13.71 14.52 3.38
C GLY A 165 12.51 13.88 2.70
N LEU A 166 11.71 13.15 3.47
CA LEU A 166 10.52 12.43 2.98
C LEU A 166 9.52 13.32 2.25
N GLY A 167 9.36 14.59 2.67
CA GLY A 167 8.50 15.54 1.97
C GLY A 167 9.00 15.88 0.54
N ARG A 168 10.32 15.88 0.31
CA ARG A 168 10.89 16.04 -1.05
C ARG A 168 10.67 14.78 -1.88
N ILE A 169 10.91 13.61 -1.29
CA ILE A 169 10.71 12.31 -1.94
C ILE A 169 9.25 12.14 -2.38
N ALA A 170 8.30 12.43 -1.48
CA ALA A 170 6.87 12.39 -1.79
C ALA A 170 6.54 13.27 -3.00
N ARG A 171 6.88 14.57 -2.95
CA ARG A 171 6.62 15.48 -4.08
C ARG A 171 7.25 15.02 -5.39
N TRP A 172 8.49 14.52 -5.34
CA TRP A 172 9.20 14.02 -6.51
C TRP A 172 8.49 12.82 -7.13
N THR A 173 8.19 11.81 -6.32
CA THR A 173 7.54 10.57 -6.78
C THR A 173 6.09 10.80 -7.24
N THR A 174 5.36 11.71 -6.59
CA THR A 174 4.03 12.16 -7.06
C THR A 174 4.14 12.85 -8.43
N ALA A 175 5.12 13.73 -8.64
CA ALA A 175 5.30 14.41 -9.92
C ALA A 175 5.64 13.42 -11.06
N LEU A 176 6.53 12.45 -10.81
CA LEU A 176 6.83 11.39 -11.77
C LEU A 176 5.60 10.50 -12.04
N GLY A 177 4.83 10.19 -11.01
CA GLY A 177 3.60 9.41 -11.13
C GLY A 177 2.53 10.12 -11.96
N ALA A 178 2.36 11.43 -11.74
CA ALA A 178 1.48 12.27 -12.54
C ALA A 178 1.91 12.33 -14.01
N ARG A 179 3.22 12.45 -14.27
CA ARG A 179 3.77 12.43 -15.63
C ARG A 179 3.46 11.12 -16.36
N LEU A 180 3.72 9.97 -15.72
CA LEU A 180 3.42 8.65 -16.29
C LEU A 180 1.92 8.51 -16.57
N THR A 181 1.10 8.93 -15.61
CA THR A 181 -0.35 8.86 -15.69
C THR A 181 -0.91 9.71 -16.82
N GLU A 182 -0.46 10.95 -16.96
CA GLU A 182 -0.90 11.83 -18.04
C GLU A 182 -0.49 11.30 -19.41
N GLY A 183 0.74 10.78 -19.54
CA GLY A 183 1.17 10.11 -20.76
C GLY A 183 0.29 8.91 -21.11
N LEU A 184 0.00 8.03 -20.15
CA LEU A 184 -0.89 6.87 -20.35
C LEU A 184 -2.31 7.29 -20.75
N ARG A 185 -2.84 8.43 -20.27
CA ARG A 185 -4.17 8.93 -20.65
C ARG A 185 -4.27 9.28 -22.14
N THR A 186 -3.14 9.59 -22.78
CA THR A 186 -3.11 9.87 -24.23
C THR A 186 -3.08 8.61 -25.10
N LEU A 187 -2.92 7.43 -24.49
CA LEU A 187 -2.79 6.15 -25.18
C LEU A 187 -4.08 5.31 -24.99
N PRO A 188 -5.03 5.32 -25.94
CA PRO A 188 -6.34 4.69 -25.78
C PRO A 188 -6.29 3.17 -25.56
N SER A 189 -5.22 2.51 -25.99
CA SER A 189 -5.03 1.07 -25.79
C SER A 189 -4.71 0.68 -24.34
N TYR A 190 -4.53 1.66 -23.45
CA TYR A 190 -4.24 1.44 -22.04
C TYR A 190 -5.39 1.86 -21.13
N GLU A 191 -5.52 1.13 -20.03
CA GLU A 191 -6.42 1.44 -18.92
C GLU A 191 -5.61 1.59 -17.64
N VAL A 192 -5.62 2.79 -17.06
CA VAL A 192 -5.03 3.05 -15.73
C VAL A 192 -6.03 2.64 -14.65
N LEU A 193 -5.58 1.82 -13.68
CA LEU A 193 -6.41 1.24 -12.63
C LEU A 193 -6.48 2.14 -11.39
N GLY A 194 -7.56 2.04 -10.60
CA GLY A 194 -7.82 2.77 -9.34
C GLY A 194 -8.59 4.10 -9.51
N CYS A 195 -8.67 4.93 -8.46
CA CYS A 195 -9.38 6.22 -8.51
C CYS A 195 -8.83 7.16 -9.59
N ARG A 196 -9.65 7.55 -10.56
CA ARG A 196 -9.23 8.44 -11.66
C ARG A 196 -9.10 9.90 -11.26
N GLN A 197 -9.72 10.30 -10.15
CA GLN A 197 -9.65 11.67 -9.66
C GLN A 197 -8.30 11.94 -8.99
N SER A 198 -7.69 10.97 -8.31
CA SER A 198 -6.38 11.11 -7.67
C SER A 198 -5.19 11.08 -8.64
N LEU A 199 -5.47 11.07 -9.95
CA LEU A 199 -4.49 10.97 -11.04
C LEU A 199 -4.10 12.33 -11.64
N THR A 200 -4.80 13.42 -11.31
CA THR A 200 -4.59 14.74 -11.92
C THR A 200 -3.93 15.70 -10.94
N ALA A 201 -3.07 16.59 -11.43
CA ALA A 201 -2.36 17.58 -10.59
C ALA A 201 -3.31 18.56 -9.86
N ASP A 202 -4.51 18.76 -10.40
CA ASP A 202 -5.58 19.65 -9.92
C ASP A 202 -6.67 18.91 -9.10
N SER A 203 -6.40 17.68 -8.65
CA SER A 203 -7.36 16.86 -7.93
C SER A 203 -7.88 17.50 -6.63
N GLY A 204 -9.18 17.38 -6.40
CA GLY A 204 -9.82 17.67 -5.11
C GLY A 204 -9.75 16.52 -4.09
N VAL A 205 -9.18 15.37 -4.47
CA VAL A 205 -8.95 14.21 -3.59
C VAL A 205 -7.43 13.98 -3.39
N PRO A 206 -7.01 13.27 -2.33
CA PRO A 206 -5.58 12.99 -2.10
C PRO A 206 -4.90 12.36 -3.33
N GLN A 207 -3.71 12.86 -3.67
CA GLN A 207 -2.90 12.40 -4.80
C GLN A 207 -2.34 10.99 -4.54
N ARG A 208 -2.21 10.19 -5.60
CA ARG A 208 -1.54 8.89 -5.49
C ARG A 208 -0.04 9.02 -5.23
N GLN A 209 0.48 8.06 -4.50
CA GLN A 209 1.89 7.92 -4.17
C GLN A 209 2.58 7.03 -5.20
N GLY A 210 3.28 7.61 -6.19
CA GLY A 210 4.33 6.99 -7.04
C GLY A 210 4.11 5.57 -7.62
N ILE A 211 2.92 4.99 -7.52
CA ILE A 211 2.59 3.62 -7.86
C ILE A 211 1.43 3.67 -8.84
N ILE A 212 1.69 3.18 -10.06
CA ILE A 212 0.77 3.28 -11.18
C ILE A 212 0.60 1.89 -11.74
N ALA A 213 -0.64 1.39 -11.66
CA ALA A 213 -1.03 0.12 -12.25
C ALA A 213 -1.88 0.38 -13.50
N PHE A 214 -1.61 -0.35 -14.57
CA PHE A 214 -2.33 -0.24 -15.82
C PHE A 214 -2.37 -1.59 -16.58
N ARG A 215 -3.27 -1.67 -17.55
CA ARG A 215 -3.42 -2.81 -18.46
C ARG A 215 -3.43 -2.32 -19.90
N HIS A 216 -2.94 -3.14 -20.82
CA HIS A 216 -3.21 -2.97 -22.23
C HIS A 216 -4.49 -3.74 -22.60
N ARG A 217 -5.31 -3.20 -23.49
CA ARG A 217 -6.61 -3.80 -23.85
C ARG A 217 -6.48 -5.09 -24.65
N ALA A 218 -5.40 -5.23 -25.43
CA ALA A 218 -5.18 -6.37 -26.32
C ALA A 218 -3.96 -7.24 -25.95
N ILE A 219 -3.11 -6.81 -25.02
CA ILE A 219 -1.86 -7.51 -24.65
C ILE A 219 -1.97 -7.90 -23.19
N GLY A 220 -1.79 -9.19 -22.88
CA GLY A 220 -1.81 -9.69 -21.51
C GLY A 220 -0.72 -9.02 -20.67
N SER A 221 -1.01 -8.74 -19.40
CA SER A 221 -0.08 -8.01 -18.52
C SER A 221 1.28 -8.67 -18.39
N HIS A 222 1.34 -10.02 -18.35
CA HIS A 222 2.60 -10.77 -18.31
C HIS A 222 3.42 -10.55 -19.60
N ASP A 223 2.79 -10.64 -20.77
CA ASP A 223 3.45 -10.41 -22.07
C ASP A 223 3.94 -8.98 -22.20
N LEU A 224 3.12 -8.00 -21.79
CA LEU A 224 3.54 -6.61 -21.73
C LEU A 224 4.75 -6.42 -20.80
N GLY A 225 4.77 -7.10 -19.65
CA GLY A 225 5.92 -7.14 -18.75
C GLY A 225 7.17 -7.70 -19.44
N PHE A 226 7.05 -8.78 -20.21
CA PHE A 226 8.17 -9.35 -21.00
C PHE A 226 8.66 -8.40 -22.09
N ILE A 227 7.76 -7.74 -22.81
CA ILE A 227 8.12 -6.73 -23.83
C ILE A 227 8.91 -5.59 -23.19
N LEU A 228 8.39 -5.02 -22.08
CA LEU A 228 9.08 -3.96 -21.35
C LEU A 228 10.46 -4.43 -20.83
N ALA A 229 10.57 -5.66 -20.34
CA ALA A 229 11.84 -6.21 -19.91
C ALA A 229 12.85 -6.38 -21.07
N SER A 230 12.40 -6.74 -22.28
CA SER A 230 13.27 -6.80 -23.47
C SER A 230 13.81 -5.41 -23.88
N GLU A 231 13.06 -4.36 -23.55
CA GLU A 231 13.49 -2.97 -23.64
C GLU A 231 14.27 -2.52 -22.40
N GLY A 232 14.68 -3.42 -21.49
CA GLY A 232 15.41 -3.07 -20.27
C GLY A 232 14.62 -2.17 -19.31
N ILE A 233 13.29 -2.27 -19.31
CA ILE A 233 12.39 -1.57 -18.37
C ILE A 233 11.79 -2.62 -17.44
N LEU A 234 12.26 -2.63 -16.19
CA LEU A 234 11.81 -3.59 -15.18
C LEU A 234 10.54 -3.08 -14.49
N VAL A 235 9.45 -3.84 -14.68
CA VAL A 235 8.15 -3.61 -14.04
C VAL A 235 7.70 -4.89 -13.34
N ARG A 236 6.69 -4.78 -12.48
CA ARG A 236 5.98 -5.96 -11.98
C ARG A 236 4.73 -6.20 -12.80
N ALA A 237 4.51 -7.43 -13.24
CA ALA A 237 3.39 -7.80 -14.09
C ALA A 237 2.74 -9.10 -13.59
N ASP A 238 1.90 -9.00 -12.56
CA ASP A 238 1.25 -10.13 -11.90
C ASP A 238 -0.01 -9.66 -11.13
N GLY A 239 -0.45 -10.43 -10.12
CA GLY A 239 -1.54 -10.10 -9.20
C GLY A 239 -1.12 -9.31 -7.95
N HIS A 240 0.14 -8.85 -7.85
CA HIS A 240 0.66 -7.93 -6.83
C HIS A 240 0.55 -8.32 -5.35
N GLY A 241 0.18 -9.56 -5.03
CA GLY A 241 -0.06 -9.99 -3.64
C GLY A 241 -1.41 -9.50 -3.10
N GLN A 242 -2.35 -9.22 -4.00
CA GLN A 242 -3.69 -8.74 -3.67
C GLN A 242 -4.52 -9.82 -2.98
N GLY A 243 -5.19 -9.44 -1.89
CA GLY A 243 -6.02 -10.29 -1.05
C GLY A 243 -7.28 -10.80 -1.76
N ASP A 244 -8.02 -11.68 -1.08
CA ASP A 244 -9.11 -12.49 -1.66
C ASP A 244 -10.25 -11.68 -2.29
N GLU A 245 -10.62 -10.55 -1.70
CA GLU A 245 -11.68 -9.68 -2.23
C GLU A 245 -11.17 -8.61 -3.20
N GLY A 246 -9.86 -8.60 -3.46
CA GLY A 246 -9.24 -7.66 -4.37
C GLY A 246 -9.33 -8.11 -5.83
N GLU A 247 -8.89 -7.23 -6.72
CA GLU A 247 -8.84 -7.51 -8.15
C GLU A 247 -7.92 -8.71 -8.46
N LYS A 248 -8.40 -9.64 -9.29
CA LYS A 248 -7.69 -10.88 -9.63
C LYS A 248 -7.04 -10.84 -11.01
N THR A 249 -7.45 -9.91 -11.85
CA THR A 249 -6.86 -9.73 -13.17
C THR A 249 -5.47 -9.12 -13.02
N ALA A 250 -4.46 -9.75 -13.62
CA ALA A 250 -3.09 -9.25 -13.57
C ALA A 250 -2.98 -7.84 -14.17
N SER A 251 -2.02 -7.05 -13.70
CA SER A 251 -1.73 -5.72 -14.24
C SER A 251 -0.23 -5.45 -14.26
N VAL A 252 0.20 -4.55 -15.13
CA VAL A 252 1.55 -3.98 -15.04
C VAL A 252 1.53 -2.89 -13.97
N ARG A 253 2.48 -2.93 -13.04
CA ARG A 253 2.68 -1.93 -12.01
C ARG A 253 4.07 -1.35 -12.10
N VAL A 254 4.12 -0.02 -12.23
CA VAL A 254 5.32 0.80 -12.12
C VAL A 254 5.33 1.42 -10.74
N SER A 255 6.45 1.29 -10.02
CA SER A 255 6.60 1.78 -8.65
C SER A 255 7.85 2.65 -8.56
N LEU A 256 7.64 3.95 -8.54
CA LEU A 256 8.67 4.98 -8.61
C LEU A 256 9.24 5.28 -7.22
N HIS A 257 10.50 5.70 -7.16
CA HIS A 257 11.17 6.17 -5.94
C HIS A 257 12.06 7.37 -6.23
N VAL A 258 12.75 7.86 -5.19
CA VAL A 258 13.66 9.02 -5.22
C VAL A 258 14.74 8.97 -6.33
N TYR A 259 15.18 7.77 -6.70
CA TYR A 259 16.24 7.57 -7.70
C TYR A 259 15.72 7.52 -9.14
N ASN A 260 14.40 7.49 -9.34
CA ASN A 260 13.85 7.50 -10.69
C ASN A 260 13.85 8.90 -11.30
N THR A 261 13.90 8.96 -12.62
CA THR A 261 14.04 10.22 -13.38
C THR A 261 12.87 10.46 -14.34
N PRO A 262 12.61 11.73 -14.74
CA PRO A 262 11.65 12.02 -15.80
C PRO A 262 11.99 11.31 -17.12
N GLU A 263 13.27 11.18 -17.44
CA GLU A 263 13.76 10.53 -18.67
C GLU A 263 13.43 9.03 -18.68
N GLU A 264 13.51 8.34 -17.54
CA GLU A 264 13.07 6.95 -17.42
C GLU A 264 11.56 6.80 -17.65
N VAL A 265 10.76 7.75 -17.12
CA VAL A 265 9.31 7.78 -17.34
C VAL A 265 8.98 8.04 -18.81
N ASP A 266 9.68 8.97 -19.46
CA ASP A 266 9.50 9.29 -20.88
C ASP A 266 9.90 8.13 -21.80
N ARG A 267 10.98 7.43 -21.43
CA ARG A 267 11.42 6.22 -22.13
C ARG A 267 10.35 5.13 -22.07
N LEU A 268 9.77 4.90 -20.89
CA LEU A 268 8.64 3.98 -20.75
C LEU A 268 7.45 4.40 -21.62
N LEU A 269 7.04 5.67 -21.55
CA LEU A 269 5.92 6.18 -22.36
C LEU A 269 6.18 6.04 -23.86
N THR A 270 7.43 6.23 -24.31
CA THR A 270 7.82 6.04 -25.72
C THR A 270 7.61 4.59 -26.17
N VAL A 271 8.04 3.62 -25.38
CA VAL A 271 7.83 2.19 -25.68
C VAL A 271 6.33 1.86 -25.71
N LEU A 272 5.58 2.31 -24.71
CA LEU A 272 4.13 2.09 -24.65
C LEU A 272 3.38 2.72 -25.83
N ALA A 273 3.77 3.93 -26.25
CA ALA A 273 3.18 4.60 -27.41
C ALA A 273 3.45 3.86 -28.73
N GLY A 274 4.57 3.13 -28.84
CA GLY A 274 4.84 2.25 -29.98
C GLY A 274 3.87 1.07 -30.06
N LEU A 275 3.47 0.53 -28.89
CA LEU A 275 2.51 -0.57 -28.80
C LEU A 275 1.06 -0.12 -29.00
N ASP A 276 0.74 1.14 -28.66
CA ASP A 276 -0.59 1.73 -28.85
C ASP A 276 -1.01 1.81 -30.33
N ARG A 277 -0.05 2.05 -31.24
CA ARG A 277 -0.32 2.21 -32.68
C ARG A 277 -0.33 0.90 -33.47
N SER A 278 0.01 -0.21 -32.82
CA SER A 278 0.22 -1.50 -33.48
C SER A 278 -1.03 -2.39 -33.45
N TRP A 279 -2.13 -1.91 -32.87
CA TRP A 279 -3.38 -2.66 -32.65
C TRP A 279 -4.62 -1.79 -32.88
#